data_AF-K1R121-F1
#
_entry.id   AF-K1R121-F1
#
_cell.length_a   1.000
_cell.length_b   1.000
_cell.length_c   1.000
_cell.angle_alpha   90.00
_cell.angle_beta   90.00
_cell.angle_gamma   90.00
#
_symmetry.space_group_name_H-M   'P 1'
#
loop_
_entity.id
_entity.type
_entity.pdbx_description
1 polymer ?
#
loop_
_entity_poly.entity_id
_entity_poly.type
_entity_poly.pdbx_seq_one_letter_code
_entity_poly.pdbx_strand_id
1 'polypeptide(L)'
;MAVLPTGFGKSLPYQLFPLIQRERGRNGIVLVCCPIISLMKDQVERANAIKGVTAAYKGQGLDRDILSGKIDIVFASPESLLGDWRIELQHLA
;
A
#
# COMPACT_ATOMS: atom_id res chain seq x y z
N MET A 1 -15.33 7.31 6.37
CA MET A 1 -14.29 8.17 6.97
C MET A 1 -14.10 7.72 8.42
N ALA A 2 -12.89 7.40 8.86
CA ALA A 2 -12.60 6.98 10.23
C ALA A 2 -11.63 7.97 10.87
N VAL A 3 -11.97 8.46 12.06
CA VAL A 3 -11.11 9.37 12.84
C VAL A 3 -10.76 8.67 14.13
N LEU A 4 -9.47 8.45 14.33
CA LEU A 4 -8.92 7.80 15.52
C LEU A 4 -7.91 8.78 16.16
N PRO A 5 -7.53 8.62 17.43
CA PRO A 5 -6.37 9.30 18.03
C PRO A 5 -5.04 8.63 17.64
N THR A 6 -3.92 9.37 17.65
CA THR A 6 -2.58 8.78 17.39
C THR A 6 -2.31 7.61 18.33
N GLY A 7 -1.60 6.58 17.86
CA GLY A 7 -1.34 5.35 18.64
C GLY A 7 -2.48 4.31 18.64
N PHE A 8 -3.70 4.64 18.23
CA PHE A 8 -4.84 3.69 18.19
C PHE A 8 -4.83 2.73 16.98
N GLY A 9 -3.67 2.48 16.37
CA GLY A 9 -3.55 1.45 15.33
C GLY A 9 -4.39 1.70 14.07
N LYS A 10 -4.54 2.96 13.63
CA LYS A 10 -5.34 3.30 12.42
C LYS A 10 -4.88 2.59 11.15
N SER A 11 -3.64 2.09 11.15
CA SER A 11 -3.05 1.38 10.02
C SER A 11 -3.61 -0.02 9.84
N LEU A 12 -4.04 -0.64 10.94
CA LEU A 12 -4.42 -2.05 10.97
C LEU A 12 -5.57 -2.40 10.01
N PRO A 13 -6.66 -1.60 9.90
CA PRO A 13 -7.77 -1.94 9.02
C PRO A 13 -7.36 -2.07 7.55
N TYR A 14 -6.50 -1.17 7.04
CA TYR A 14 -6.03 -1.25 5.67
C TYR A 14 -4.89 -2.26 5.50
N GLN A 15 -4.13 -2.56 6.56
CA GLN A 15 -3.08 -3.59 6.53
C GLN A 15 -3.64 -5.02 6.48
N LEU A 16 -4.80 -5.26 7.09
CA LEU A 16 -5.46 -6.57 7.07
C LEU A 16 -6.27 -6.82 5.78
N PHE A 17 -6.66 -5.75 5.08
CA PHE A 17 -7.51 -5.85 3.90
C PHE A 17 -6.99 -6.82 2.81
N PRO A 18 -5.69 -6.84 2.44
CA PRO A 18 -5.18 -7.77 1.42
C PRO A 18 -5.31 -9.24 1.83
N LEU A 19 -5.12 -9.54 3.12
CA LEU A 19 -5.27 -10.90 3.65
C LEU A 19 -6.73 -11.37 3.52
N ILE A 20 -7.68 -10.51 3.90
CA ILE A 20 -9.12 -10.80 3.79
C ILE A 20 -9.53 -11.00 2.34
N GLN A 21 -9.00 -10.18 1.42
CA GLN A 21 -9.27 -10.32 -0.02
C GLN A 21 -8.74 -11.66 -0.56
N ARG A 22 -7.52 -12.04 -0.16
CA ARG A 22 -6.90 -13.31 -0.54
C ARG A 22 -7.69 -14.51 -0.04
N GLU A 23 -8.18 -14.49 1.20
CA GLU A 23 -9.08 -15.53 1.74
C GLU A 23 -10.39 -15.65 0.96
N ARG A 24 -10.86 -14.55 0.36
CA ARG A 24 -12.04 -14.51 -0.50
C ARG A 24 -11.75 -14.87 -1.96
N GLY A 25 -10.54 -15.31 -2.29
CA GLY A 25 -10.12 -15.63 -3.66
C GLY A 25 -10.06 -14.41 -4.58
N ARG A 26 -9.88 -13.20 -4.01
CA ARG A 26 -9.78 -11.94 -4.76
C ARG A 26 -8.37 -11.39 -4.63
N ASN A 27 -7.86 -10.85 -5.74
CA ASN A 27 -6.69 -9.98 -5.67
C ASN A 27 -7.14 -8.55 -5.34
N GLY A 28 -6.33 -7.85 -4.55
CA GLY A 28 -6.57 -6.45 -4.23
C GLY A 28 -5.31 -5.79 -3.72
N ILE A 29 -5.02 -4.60 -4.24
CA ILE A 29 -3.91 -3.75 -3.80
C ILE A 29 -4.48 -2.65 -2.91
N VAL A 30 -3.79 -2.37 -1.81
CA VAL A 30 -4.07 -1.22 -0.95
C VAL A 30 -3.11 -0.11 -1.31
N LEU A 31 -3.64 1.00 -1.81
CA LEU A 31 -2.88 2.20 -2.11
C LEU A 31 -2.94 3.16 -0.91
N VAL A 32 -1.80 3.49 -0.31
CA VAL A 32 -1.69 4.42 0.81
C VAL A 32 -0.98 5.68 0.37
N CYS A 33 -1.74 6.78 0.27
CA CYS A 33 -1.19 8.10 -0.03
C CYS A 33 -0.52 8.70 1.21
N CYS A 34 0.77 9.01 1.14
CA CYS A 34 1.54 9.58 2.26
C CYS A 34 2.51 10.65 1.76
N PRO A 35 2.54 11.87 2.36
CA PRO A 35 3.37 12.96 1.86
C PRO A 35 4.86 12.87 2.22
N ILE A 36 5.24 12.07 3.22
CA ILE A 36 6.60 12.09 3.79
C ILE A 36 7.28 10.74 3.55
N ILE A 37 8.39 10.76 2.79
CA ILE A 37 9.16 9.56 2.42
C ILE A 37 9.69 8.80 3.63
N SER A 38 10.20 9.49 4.66
CA SER A 38 10.68 8.82 5.89
C SER A 38 9.56 8.03 6.57
N LEU A 39 8.37 8.62 6.66
CA LEU A 39 7.20 7.94 7.21
C LEU A 39 6.76 6.76 6.34
N MET A 40 6.84 6.88 5.01
CA MET A 40 6.55 5.76 4.11
C MET A 40 7.47 4.58 4.37
N LYS A 41 8.79 4.82 4.55
CA LYS A 41 9.78 3.77 4.85
C LYS A 41 9.44 3.05 6.15
N ASP A 42 9.17 3.80 7.22
CA ASP A 42 8.80 3.23 8.53
C ASP A 42 7.52 2.39 8.44
N GLN A 43 6.53 2.83 7.66
CA GLN A 43 5.27 2.11 7.50
C GLN A 43 5.40 0.86 6.62
N VAL A 44 6.26 0.90 5.60
CA VAL A 44 6.60 -0.27 4.78
C VAL A 44 7.28 -1.34 5.63
N GLU A 45 8.25 -0.96 6.45
CA GLU A 45 8.93 -1.89 7.36
C GLU A 45 7.94 -2.54 8.35
N ARG A 46 7.08 -1.73 8.97
CA ARG A 46 6.02 -2.23 9.87
C ARG A 46 5.02 -3.15 9.17
N ALA A 47 4.63 -2.84 7.93
CA ALA A 47 3.70 -3.67 7.17
C ALA A 47 4.34 -5.01 6.77
N ASN A 48 5.59 -5.01 6.34
CA ASN A 48 6.34 -6.23 6.01
C ASN A 48 6.63 -7.12 7.23
N ALA A 49 6.60 -6.57 8.44
CA ALA A 49 6.66 -7.36 9.68
C ALA A 49 5.39 -8.20 9.92
N ILE A 50 4.28 -7.89 9.23
CA ILE A 50 3.04 -8.68 9.30
C ILE A 50 3.17 -9.89 8.38
N LYS A 51 3.09 -11.09 8.96
CA LYS A 51 3.22 -12.34 8.20
C LYS A 51 2.18 -12.42 7.09
N GLY A 52 2.65 -12.62 5.85
CA GLY A 52 1.80 -12.80 4.67
C GLY A 52 1.36 -11.51 3.97
N VAL A 53 1.83 -10.34 4.45
CA VAL A 53 1.64 -9.04 3.82
C VAL A 53 2.94 -8.61 3.15
N THR A 54 2.87 -8.18 1.89
CA THR A 54 3.97 -7.54 1.18
C THR A 54 3.70 -6.04 0.98
N ALA A 55 4.63 -5.20 1.40
CA ALA A 55 4.53 -3.75 1.27
C ALA A 55 5.75 -3.15 0.58
N ALA A 56 5.53 -2.14 -0.25
CA ALA A 56 6.58 -1.36 -0.89
C ALA A 56 6.17 0.12 -0.98
N TYR A 57 7.12 0.98 -1.33
CA TYR A 57 6.80 2.37 -1.67
C TYR A 57 7.26 2.74 -3.08
N LYS A 58 6.48 3.61 -3.74
CA LYS A 58 6.80 4.15 -5.07
C LYS A 58 8.10 4.95 -5.01
N GLY A 59 9.09 4.56 -5.81
CA GLY A 59 10.44 5.10 -5.78
C GLY A 59 11.53 4.09 -5.40
N GLN A 60 11.17 2.86 -5.04
CA GLN A 60 12.14 1.76 -4.82
C GLN A 60 12.55 0.99 -6.10
N GLY A 61 12.02 1.36 -7.28
CA GLY A 61 12.24 0.61 -8.53
C GLY A 61 11.50 -0.72 -8.60
N LEU A 62 10.46 -0.91 -7.77
CA LEU A 62 9.62 -2.10 -7.70
C LEU A 62 8.33 -1.98 -8.52
N ASP A 63 8.27 -1.03 -9.46
CA ASP A 63 7.08 -0.73 -10.26
C ASP A 63 6.52 -1.96 -10.96
N ARG A 64 7.40 -2.82 -11.51
CA ARG A 64 6.99 -4.08 -12.15
C ARG A 64 6.33 -5.05 -11.18
N ASP A 65 6.86 -5.18 -9.97
CA ASP A 65 6.31 -6.11 -8.97
C ASP A 65 4.97 -5.61 -8.45
N ILE A 66 4.85 -4.29 -8.27
CA ILE A 66 3.59 -3.63 -7.92
C ILE A 66 2.54 -3.88 -9.01
N LEU A 67 2.88 -3.63 -10.27
CA LEU A 67 1.96 -3.82 -11.40
C LEU A 67 1.62 -5.30 -11.65
N SER A 68 2.51 -6.22 -11.27
CA SER A 68 2.24 -7.66 -11.35
C SER A 68 1.35 -8.20 -10.22
N GLY A 69 0.94 -7.35 -9.26
CA GLY A 69 0.09 -7.76 -8.15
C GLY A 69 0.79 -8.59 -7.07
N LYS A 70 2.13 -8.54 -6.99
CA LYS A 70 2.91 -9.22 -5.94
C LYS A 70 3.00 -8.42 -4.63
N ILE A 71 2.66 -7.13 -4.70
CA ILE A 71 2.71 -6.21 -3.55
C ILE A 71 1.30 -5.94 -3.08
N ASP A 72 1.02 -6.28 -1.82
CA ASP A 72 -0.30 -6.11 -1.20
C ASP A 72 -0.60 -4.64 -0.85
N ILE A 73 0.41 -3.91 -0.36
CA ILE A 73 0.28 -2.52 0.10
C ILE A 73 1.34 -1.63 -0.56
N VAL A 74 0.91 -0.57 -1.21
CA VAL A 74 1.82 0.38 -1.85
C VAL A 74 1.65 1.76 -1.27
N PHE A 75 2.75 2.29 -0.72
CA PHE A 75 2.83 3.66 -0.24
C PHE A 75 3.32 4.57 -1.36
N ALA A 76 2.65 5.69 -1.58
CA ALA A 76 3.07 6.66 -2.61
C ALA A 76 2.76 8.10 -2.20
N SER A 77 3.55 9.02 -2.72
CA SER A 77 3.30 10.44 -2.52
C SER A 77 2.10 10.91 -3.36
N PRO A 78 1.37 11.95 -2.91
CA PRO A 78 0.27 12.52 -3.69
C PRO A 78 0.68 12.87 -5.12
N GLU A 79 1.89 13.43 -5.29
CA GLU A 79 2.45 13.83 -6.58
C GLU A 79 2.68 12.62 -7.49
N SER A 80 3.18 11.52 -6.93
CA SER A 80 3.40 10.27 -7.67
C SER A 80 2.09 9.65 -8.15
N LEU A 81 1.03 9.75 -7.34
CA LEU A 81 -0.30 9.22 -7.67
C LEU A 81 -1.04 10.04 -8.72
N LEU A 82 -0.81 11.36 -8.74
CA LEU A 82 -1.45 12.28 -9.68
C LEU A 82 -0.70 12.39 -11.00
N GLY A 83 0.60 12.11 -11.00
CA GLY A 83 1.46 12.13 -12.18
C GLY A 83 1.41 10.82 -12.97
N ASP A 84 2.60 10.35 -13.37
CA ASP A 84 2.78 9.24 -14.32
C ASP A 84 2.03 7.96 -13.93
N TRP A 85 1.97 7.67 -12.63
CA TRP A 85 1.42 6.40 -12.16
C TRP A 85 -0.11 6.34 -12.24
N ARG A 86 -0.79 7.47 -12.42
CA ARG A 86 -2.25 7.54 -12.55
C ARG A 86 -2.77 6.64 -13.67
N ILE A 87 -2.08 6.62 -14.81
CA ILE A 87 -2.51 5.85 -15.99
C ILE A 87 -2.25 4.36 -15.75
N GLU A 88 -1.09 4.01 -15.22
CA GLU A 88 -0.72 2.61 -14.96
C GLU A 88 -1.64 1.95 -13.92
N LEU A 89 -2.10 2.70 -12.92
CA LEU A 89 -3.05 2.21 -11.90
C LEU A 89 -4.43 1.85 -12.49
N GLN A 90 -4.84 2.45 -13.61
CA GLN A 90 -6.13 2.09 -14.25
C GLN A 90 -6.13 0.67 -14.81
N HIS A 91 -4.95 0.09 -15.06
CA HIS A 91 -4.79 -1.25 -15.61
C HIS A 91 -4.79 -2.34 -14.52
N LEU A 92 -4.78 -1.95 -13.24
CA LEU A 92 -4.78 -2.87 -12.09
C LEU A 92 -6.20 -3.25 -11.62
N ALA A 93 -7.26 -2.67 -12.19
CA ALA A 93 -8.66 -2.87 -11.81
C ALA A 93 -9.37 -3.95 -12.63
#